data_AF-A0A5C7WQB0-F1
#
_entry.id   AF-A0A5C7WQB0-F1
#
_cell.length_a   1.000
_cell.length_b   1.000
_cell.length_c   1.000
_cell.angle_alpha   90.00
_cell.angle_beta   90.00
_cell.angle_gamma   90.00
#
_symmetry.space_group_name_H-M   'P 1'
#
loop_
_entity.id
_entity.type
_entity.pdbx_description
1 polymer ?
#
loop_
_entity_poly.entity_id
_entity_poly.type
_entity_poly.pdbx_seq_one_letter_code
_entity_poly.pdbx_strand_id
1 'polypeptide(L)'
;MVGERDSEVLVVGAGVGGLAAALSLAGRGLVVRVIEAGDRPGGKAGTIEVDGVRIDTGPSVLTLPEVFAGLFGRVGLRLEDVIGLRRLDPGFRYRFADGCVVEVAHDPDDTLSRIRSALGAAAETELASFLRYSRRIWDAAAPHFVLGPAPTWAAMAGLALRHPRALLSVDPLRGMAASIDRHIRDPHLRMVLRRYATYNGSDPRHAPATLNCIAHVELSLGGYGVRGGVHALVEAMVTAIEARGGVIECGTPVDRLLVRDGHAVGVALLGGQNRFGRAVVVNADVGWLRAGALPDARRHLPATATPSMSGWTAAVRARRLADRFPHEVLFPADYDAEFADIFDRDRPPSDPTVYLCAQERCHGVTGWADAEPVFVMANAPAEPRDLPRPPEVWAELEAAVERRMRAAGRWSDGDALVWRRTPRGLASAFPGSRGAIYGAASNDRLAAFKRPPNRVTGITGLYLASGSAHPGGGLPMVALSGLAAADCLADDVGVPKAAPGPGR
;
A
#
# COMPACT_ATOMS: atom_id res chain seq x y z
N MET A 1 -34.94 -19.62 15.41
CA MET A 1 -34.33 -18.43 16.02
C MET A 1 -32.94 -18.31 15.45
N VAL A 2 -32.69 -17.30 14.62
CA VAL A 2 -31.34 -16.95 14.17
C VAL A 2 -30.59 -16.55 15.44
N GLY A 3 -29.62 -17.34 15.86
CA GLY A 3 -28.86 -17.04 17.07
C GLY A 3 -28.11 -15.72 16.88
N GLU A 4 -27.79 -15.03 17.96
CA GLU A 4 -27.01 -13.78 17.94
C GLU A 4 -25.64 -13.93 17.23
N ARG A 5 -25.15 -15.17 17.07
CA ARG A 5 -23.95 -15.53 16.28
C ARG A 5 -24.19 -15.61 14.77
N ASP A 6 -25.40 -15.94 14.32
CA ASP A 6 -25.73 -16.03 12.90
C ASP A 6 -25.95 -14.63 12.27
N SER A 7 -26.07 -13.57 13.07
CA SER A 7 -26.16 -12.18 12.62
C SER A 7 -24.80 -11.46 12.54
N GLU A 8 -23.71 -12.13 12.95
CA GLU A 8 -22.36 -11.60 12.94
C GLU A 8 -21.84 -11.41 11.50
N VAL A 9 -21.08 -10.34 11.27
CA VAL A 9 -20.25 -10.18 10.07
C VAL A 9 -18.84 -10.65 10.38
N LEU A 10 -18.36 -11.63 9.61
CA LEU A 10 -17.01 -12.15 9.76
C LEU A 10 -16.05 -11.39 8.83
N VAL A 11 -14.95 -10.89 9.36
CA VAL A 11 -13.88 -10.23 8.61
C VAL A 11 -12.64 -11.11 8.65
N VAL A 12 -12.21 -11.64 7.51
CA VAL A 12 -11.03 -12.52 7.41
C VAL A 12 -9.78 -11.70 7.14
N GLY A 13 -8.96 -11.53 8.18
CA GLY A 13 -7.70 -10.79 8.17
C GLY A 13 -7.80 -9.38 8.76
N ALA A 14 -6.93 -9.06 9.70
CA ALA A 14 -6.81 -7.81 10.43
C ALA A 14 -5.74 -6.86 9.85
N GLY A 15 -5.47 -6.91 8.55
CA GLY A 15 -4.79 -5.81 7.84
C GLY A 15 -5.68 -4.57 7.73
N VAL A 16 -5.10 -3.44 7.30
CA VAL A 16 -5.79 -2.13 7.25
C VAL A 16 -7.13 -2.15 6.49
N GLY A 17 -7.28 -2.91 5.40
CA GLY A 17 -8.56 -3.00 4.68
C GLY A 17 -9.66 -3.68 5.48
N GLY A 18 -9.35 -4.82 6.10
CA GLY A 18 -10.27 -5.54 6.99
C GLY A 18 -10.62 -4.72 8.23
N LEU A 19 -9.63 -4.06 8.85
CA LEU A 19 -9.88 -3.17 9.99
C LEU A 19 -10.75 -1.96 9.60
N ALA A 20 -10.54 -1.37 8.42
CA ALA A 20 -11.37 -0.26 7.92
C ALA A 20 -12.82 -0.71 7.67
N ALA A 21 -13.01 -1.91 7.08
CA ALA A 21 -14.33 -2.49 6.91
C ALA A 21 -14.98 -2.77 8.27
N ALA A 22 -14.26 -3.41 9.20
CA ALA A 22 -14.74 -3.75 10.53
C ALA A 22 -15.17 -2.50 11.31
N LEU A 23 -14.34 -1.46 11.34
CA LEU A 23 -14.65 -0.20 12.01
C LEU A 23 -15.88 0.48 11.42
N SER A 24 -15.98 0.56 10.08
CA SER A 24 -17.15 1.16 9.43
C SER A 24 -18.44 0.36 9.66
N LEU A 25 -18.36 -0.97 9.80
CA LEU A 25 -19.53 -1.81 10.05
C LEU A 25 -19.96 -1.78 11.52
N ALA A 26 -19.00 -1.86 12.45
CA ALA A 26 -19.24 -1.70 13.88
C ALA A 26 -19.84 -0.32 14.20
N GLY A 27 -19.35 0.74 13.53
CA GLY A 27 -19.92 2.09 13.60
C GLY A 27 -21.38 2.20 13.15
N ARG A 28 -21.88 1.23 12.38
CA ARG A 28 -23.29 1.14 11.95
C ARG A 28 -24.12 0.19 12.83
N GLY A 29 -23.56 -0.26 13.96
CA GLY A 29 -24.23 -1.17 14.89
C GLY A 29 -24.27 -2.63 14.42
N LEU A 30 -23.49 -3.02 13.42
CA LEU A 30 -23.34 -4.45 13.09
C LEU A 30 -22.40 -5.11 14.11
N VAL A 31 -22.74 -6.34 14.52
CA VAL A 31 -21.83 -7.20 15.29
C VAL A 31 -20.75 -7.72 14.34
N VAL A 32 -19.49 -7.40 14.63
CA VAL A 32 -18.34 -7.71 13.76
C VAL A 32 -17.30 -8.52 14.52
N ARG A 33 -16.82 -9.59 13.89
CA ARG A 33 -15.65 -10.34 14.32
C ARG A 33 -14.58 -10.36 13.25
N VAL A 34 -13.41 -9.87 13.60
CA VAL A 34 -12.20 -9.98 12.79
C VAL A 34 -11.46 -11.24 13.21
N ILE A 35 -11.15 -12.10 12.25
CA ILE A 35 -10.42 -13.36 12.45
C ILE A 35 -9.06 -13.20 11.78
N GLU A 36 -7.99 -13.21 12.56
CA GLU A 36 -6.61 -12.98 12.12
C GLU A 36 -5.75 -14.23 12.33
N ALA A 37 -4.97 -14.60 11.30
CA ALA A 37 -4.10 -15.76 11.32
C ALA A 37 -2.84 -15.54 12.17
N GLY A 38 -2.28 -14.33 12.12
CA GLY A 38 -1.12 -13.91 12.90
C GLY A 38 -1.43 -13.71 14.38
N ASP A 39 -0.37 -13.52 15.17
CA ASP A 39 -0.44 -13.26 16.61
C ASP A 39 -1.00 -11.87 16.97
N ARG A 40 -1.06 -10.97 16.00
CA ARG A 40 -1.45 -9.57 16.17
C ARG A 40 -2.10 -8.98 14.91
N PRO A 41 -2.89 -7.91 15.04
CA PRO A 41 -3.43 -7.18 13.89
C PRO A 41 -2.36 -6.38 13.13
N GLY A 42 -2.68 -5.95 11.91
CA GLY A 42 -1.88 -5.03 11.10
C GLY A 42 -1.44 -5.57 9.74
N GLY A 43 -1.34 -6.90 9.59
CA GLY A 43 -0.92 -7.54 8.34
C GLY A 43 0.42 -6.97 7.83
N LYS A 44 0.43 -6.37 6.62
CA LYS A 44 1.64 -5.75 6.06
C LYS A 44 2.09 -4.49 6.82
N ALA A 45 1.20 -3.82 7.56
CA ALA A 45 1.52 -2.74 8.50
C ALA A 45 1.92 -3.31 9.87
N GLY A 46 2.87 -4.25 9.87
CA GLY A 46 3.30 -4.98 11.05
C GLY A 46 4.55 -4.37 11.69
N THR A 47 4.87 -4.86 12.88
CA THR A 47 6.03 -4.44 13.67
C THR A 47 6.90 -5.63 14.07
N ILE A 48 8.14 -5.36 14.44
CA ILE A 48 8.99 -6.26 15.20
C ILE A 48 9.54 -5.52 16.41
N GLU A 49 9.85 -6.26 17.46
CA GLU A 49 10.47 -5.74 18.66
C GLU A 49 11.82 -6.43 18.87
N VAL A 50 12.88 -5.64 18.99
CA VAL A 50 14.25 -6.13 19.20
C VAL A 50 14.88 -5.33 20.33
N ASP A 51 15.26 -6.00 21.41
CA ASP A 51 15.85 -5.39 22.61
C ASP A 51 15.04 -4.19 23.14
N GLY A 52 13.71 -4.33 23.18
CA GLY A 52 12.78 -3.30 23.66
C GLY A 52 12.49 -2.16 22.67
N VAL A 53 13.04 -2.20 21.44
CA VAL A 53 12.78 -1.21 20.39
C VAL A 53 11.80 -1.80 19.38
N ARG A 54 10.65 -1.13 19.23
CA ARG A 54 9.63 -1.46 18.23
C ARG A 54 9.93 -0.78 16.89
N ILE A 55 9.85 -1.54 15.81
CA ILE A 55 10.22 -1.11 14.46
C ILE A 55 9.12 -1.50 13.47
N ASP A 56 8.66 -0.55 12.65
CA ASP A 56 7.74 -0.85 11.54
C ASP A 56 8.44 -1.67 10.44
N THR A 57 7.72 -2.65 9.89
CA THR A 57 8.26 -3.62 8.93
C THR A 57 7.68 -3.51 7.51
N GLY A 58 6.87 -2.50 7.25
CA GLY A 58 6.17 -2.34 5.97
C GLY A 58 6.03 -0.89 5.55
N PRO A 59 4.80 -0.35 5.46
CA PRO A 59 4.59 1.04 5.07
C PRO A 59 5.25 2.00 6.07
N SER A 60 5.94 3.00 5.53
CA SER A 60 6.74 3.98 6.29
C SER A 60 6.28 5.43 6.10
N VAL A 61 5.36 5.67 5.16
CA VAL A 61 4.87 7.01 4.80
C VAL A 61 3.35 6.95 4.78
N LEU A 62 2.72 7.93 5.44
CA LEU A 62 1.28 8.15 5.32
C LEU A 62 1.03 9.32 4.36
N THR A 63 0.35 9.05 3.25
CA THR A 63 -0.22 10.06 2.36
C THR A 63 -1.73 10.03 2.46
N LEU A 64 -2.41 11.08 1.97
CA LEU A 64 -3.87 11.20 2.00
C LEU A 64 -4.48 10.91 3.39
N PRO A 65 -4.02 11.58 4.47
CA PRO A 65 -4.55 11.37 5.82
C PRO A 65 -6.06 11.56 5.90
N GLU A 66 -6.66 12.33 4.98
CA GLU A 66 -8.09 12.58 4.84
C GLU A 66 -8.89 11.28 4.65
N VAL A 67 -8.30 10.24 4.06
CA VAL A 67 -8.94 8.91 3.97
C VAL A 67 -9.19 8.33 5.36
N PHE A 68 -8.21 8.46 6.25
CA PHE A 68 -8.33 7.98 7.63
C PHE A 68 -9.19 8.94 8.47
N ALA A 69 -9.11 10.25 8.24
CA ALA A 69 -10.05 11.20 8.85
C ALA A 69 -11.51 10.88 8.49
N GLY A 70 -11.78 10.55 7.23
CA GLY A 70 -13.09 10.08 6.79
C GLY A 70 -13.51 8.76 7.44
N LEU A 71 -12.58 7.81 7.61
CA LEU A 71 -12.83 6.53 8.31
C LEU A 71 -13.19 6.73 9.78
N PHE A 72 -12.36 7.45 10.55
CA PHE A 72 -12.62 7.73 11.97
C PHE A 72 -13.84 8.65 12.16
N GLY A 73 -14.06 9.58 11.23
CA GLY A 73 -15.23 10.46 11.23
C GLY A 73 -16.56 9.73 11.10
N ARG A 74 -16.62 8.60 10.38
CA ARG A 74 -17.82 7.72 10.31
C ARG A 74 -18.26 7.20 11.66
N VAL A 75 -17.37 7.26 12.64
CA VAL A 75 -17.63 6.78 13.99
C VAL A 75 -17.54 7.88 15.04
N GLY A 76 -17.54 9.16 14.62
CA GLY A 76 -17.52 10.31 15.52
C GLY A 76 -16.15 10.60 16.15
N LEU A 77 -15.06 10.09 15.57
CA LEU A 77 -13.69 10.35 16.02
C LEU A 77 -12.98 11.29 15.04
N ARG A 78 -12.13 12.18 15.56
CA ARG A 78 -11.22 12.99 14.74
C ARG A 78 -9.87 12.31 14.63
N LEU A 79 -9.21 12.42 13.47
CA LEU A 79 -7.94 11.72 13.22
C LEU A 79 -6.84 12.18 14.17
N GLU A 80 -6.77 13.49 14.38
CA GLU A 80 -5.81 14.18 15.23
C GLU A 80 -5.95 13.82 16.72
N ASP A 81 -7.11 13.32 17.14
CA ASP A 81 -7.35 12.87 18.51
C ASP A 81 -6.87 11.43 18.73
N VAL A 82 -6.68 10.64 17.65
CA VAL A 82 -6.34 9.22 17.72
C VAL A 82 -4.93 8.90 17.23
N ILE A 83 -4.36 9.71 16.33
CA ILE A 83 -2.98 9.57 15.87
C ILE A 83 -2.27 10.92 15.77
N GLY A 84 -0.98 10.94 16.10
CA GLY A 84 -0.15 12.13 15.93
C GLY A 84 0.56 12.16 14.58
N LEU A 85 0.12 13.00 13.66
CA LEU A 85 0.84 13.20 12.39
C LEU A 85 2.09 14.07 12.59
N ARG A 86 3.19 13.70 11.92
CA ARG A 86 4.45 14.42 11.89
C ARG A 86 4.70 14.91 10.47
N ARG A 87 4.69 16.22 10.30
CA ARG A 87 5.20 16.87 9.09
C ARG A 87 6.72 16.69 9.05
N LEU A 88 7.23 16.14 7.95
CA LEU A 88 8.65 15.89 7.74
C LEU A 88 9.19 16.95 6.79
N ASP A 89 10.16 17.74 7.22
CA ASP A 89 10.69 18.82 6.39
C ASP A 89 12.21 19.00 6.55
N PRO A 90 13.01 18.74 5.49
CA PRO A 90 12.60 18.03 4.26
C PRO A 90 12.15 16.59 4.53
N GLY A 91 11.21 16.09 3.72
CA GLY A 91 10.62 14.76 3.90
C GLY A 91 11.45 13.65 3.27
N PHE A 92 12.03 13.91 2.10
CA PHE A 92 12.80 12.94 1.33
C PHE A 92 14.13 13.51 0.84
N ARG A 93 15.14 12.66 0.77
CA ARG A 93 16.38 12.90 0.05
C ARG A 93 16.64 11.80 -0.97
N TYR A 94 17.02 12.21 -2.17
CA TYR A 94 17.42 11.35 -3.27
C TYR A 94 18.91 11.54 -3.52
N ARG A 95 19.68 10.46 -3.44
CA ARG A 95 21.11 10.44 -3.77
C ARG A 95 21.33 9.65 -5.05
N PHE A 96 22.09 10.23 -5.95
CA PHE A 96 22.36 9.66 -7.27
C PHE A 96 23.79 9.16 -7.36
N ALA A 97 24.04 8.24 -8.31
CA ALA A 97 25.34 7.59 -8.48
C ALA A 97 26.46 8.57 -8.85
N ASP A 98 26.13 9.72 -9.45
CA ASP A 98 27.07 10.79 -9.79
C ASP A 98 27.35 11.75 -8.62
N GLY A 99 26.77 11.50 -7.45
CA GLY A 99 26.93 12.33 -6.25
C GLY A 99 25.92 13.48 -6.14
N CYS A 100 25.05 13.67 -7.13
CA CYS A 100 23.96 14.65 -7.03
C CYS A 100 23.02 14.31 -5.86
N VAL A 101 22.47 15.35 -5.22
CA VAL A 101 21.51 15.20 -4.13
C VAL A 101 20.33 16.12 -4.38
N VAL A 102 19.13 15.55 -4.34
CA VAL A 102 17.87 16.28 -4.44
C VAL A 102 17.07 16.06 -3.17
N GLU A 103 16.49 17.13 -2.64
CA GLU A 103 15.65 17.07 -1.45
C GLU A 103 14.24 17.55 -1.78
N VAL A 104 13.25 16.82 -1.26
CA VAL A 104 11.84 17.14 -1.37
C VAL A 104 11.33 17.55 -0.01
N ALA A 105 10.77 18.75 0.06
CA ALA A 105 10.15 19.30 1.25
C ALA A 105 8.70 18.81 1.39
N HIS A 106 8.07 19.11 2.52
CA HIS A 106 6.63 18.90 2.65
C HIS A 106 5.84 19.93 1.83
N ASP A 107 6.35 21.15 1.74
CA ASP A 107 5.72 22.21 0.95
C ASP A 107 6.18 22.14 -0.52
N PRO A 108 5.28 22.25 -1.50
CA PRO A 108 5.65 22.27 -2.90
C PRO A 108 6.57 23.44 -3.28
N ASP A 109 6.39 24.63 -2.72
CA ASP A 109 7.21 25.80 -3.07
C ASP A 109 8.64 25.65 -2.52
N ASP A 110 8.78 25.11 -1.30
CA ASP A 110 10.09 24.75 -0.74
C ASP A 110 10.77 23.65 -1.56
N THR A 111 9.99 22.69 -2.08
CA THR A 111 10.51 21.66 -2.99
C THR A 111 11.06 22.31 -4.27
N LEU A 112 10.32 23.22 -4.89
CA LEU A 112 10.76 23.94 -6.09
C LEU A 112 12.05 24.74 -5.84
N SER A 113 12.14 25.43 -4.69
CA SER A 113 13.33 26.16 -4.27
C SER A 113 14.56 25.24 -4.09
N ARG A 114 14.37 24.06 -3.50
CA ARG A 114 15.43 23.04 -3.35
C ARG A 114 15.86 22.47 -4.70
N ILE A 115 14.92 22.19 -5.61
CA ILE A 115 15.24 21.77 -6.98
C ILE A 115 16.02 22.85 -7.72
N ARG A 116 15.62 24.12 -7.62
CA ARG A 116 16.37 25.23 -8.21
C ARG A 116 17.81 25.26 -7.71
N SER A 117 18.00 25.06 -6.40
CA SER A 117 19.31 25.09 -5.76
C SER A 117 20.20 23.92 -6.18
N ALA A 118 19.62 22.72 -6.34
CA ALA A 118 20.35 21.51 -6.71
C ALA A 118 20.60 21.37 -8.22
N LEU A 119 19.62 21.74 -9.06
CA LEU A 119 19.55 21.40 -10.49
C LEU A 119 19.35 22.63 -11.41
N GLY A 120 19.15 23.82 -10.83
CA GLY A 120 18.98 25.07 -11.57
C GLY A 120 17.53 25.44 -11.91
N ALA A 121 17.33 26.68 -12.37
CA ALA A 121 16.01 27.26 -12.62
C ALA A 121 15.20 26.57 -13.75
N ALA A 122 15.89 25.90 -14.68
CA ALA A 122 15.23 25.11 -15.72
C ALA A 122 14.50 23.91 -15.11
N ALA A 123 15.17 23.15 -14.23
CA ALA A 123 14.60 21.99 -13.55
C ALA A 123 13.43 22.38 -12.63
N GLU A 124 13.54 23.52 -11.95
CA GLU A 124 12.43 24.10 -11.17
C GLU A 124 11.20 24.36 -12.06
N THR A 125 11.39 25.03 -13.21
CA THR A 125 10.31 25.35 -14.14
C THR A 125 9.66 24.07 -14.71
N GLU A 126 10.48 23.08 -15.05
CA GLU A 126 10.05 21.76 -15.52
C GLU A 126 9.21 21.04 -14.47
N LEU A 127 9.67 20.98 -13.22
CA LEU A 127 8.93 20.35 -12.13
C LEU A 127 7.63 21.09 -11.83
N ALA A 128 7.64 22.42 -11.75
CA ALA A 128 6.42 23.21 -11.52
C ALA A 128 5.36 22.96 -12.61
N SER A 129 5.80 22.84 -13.87
CA SER A 129 4.92 22.45 -14.98
C SER A 129 4.37 21.03 -14.83
N PHE A 130 5.24 20.09 -14.46
CA PHE A 130 4.84 18.71 -14.24
C PHE A 130 3.86 18.54 -13.07
N LEU A 131 4.02 19.29 -11.97
CA LEU A 131 3.09 19.27 -10.83
C LEU A 131 1.69 19.75 -11.23
N ARG A 132 1.58 20.80 -12.06
CA ARG A 132 0.28 21.23 -12.62
C ARG A 132 -0.33 20.15 -13.51
N TYR A 133 0.49 19.50 -14.34
CA TYR A 133 0.07 18.38 -15.17
C TYR A 133 -0.45 17.19 -14.33
N SER A 134 0.29 16.82 -13.28
CA SER A 134 -0.02 15.72 -12.36
C SER A 134 -1.29 15.99 -11.55
N ARG A 135 -1.47 17.22 -11.03
CA ARG A 135 -2.69 17.66 -10.36
C ARG A 135 -3.93 17.55 -11.25
N ARG A 136 -3.85 17.98 -12.50
CA ARG A 136 -4.96 17.87 -13.45
C ARG A 136 -5.39 16.42 -13.68
N ILE A 137 -4.45 15.47 -13.68
CA ILE A 137 -4.78 14.04 -13.75
C ILE A 137 -5.46 13.60 -12.47
N TRP A 138 -4.94 13.99 -11.30
CA TRP A 138 -5.53 13.66 -10.00
C TRP A 138 -6.99 14.14 -9.91
N ASP A 139 -7.24 15.42 -10.19
CA ASP A 139 -8.57 16.03 -10.12
C ASP A 139 -9.58 15.32 -11.04
N ALA A 140 -9.12 14.82 -12.19
CA ALA A 140 -9.95 14.09 -13.15
C ALA A 140 -10.13 12.59 -12.80
N ALA A 141 -9.13 11.93 -12.23
CA ALA A 141 -9.12 10.48 -12.04
C ALA A 141 -9.55 10.04 -10.64
N ALA A 142 -9.15 10.76 -9.59
CA ALA A 142 -9.38 10.34 -8.21
C ALA A 142 -10.87 10.14 -7.86
N PRO A 143 -11.81 11.02 -8.27
CA PRO A 143 -13.23 10.82 -7.97
C PRO A 143 -13.82 9.51 -8.53
N HIS A 144 -13.26 9.00 -9.62
CA HIS A 144 -13.83 7.86 -10.36
C HIS A 144 -13.08 6.56 -10.15
N PHE A 145 -11.75 6.60 -10.02
CA PHE A 145 -10.90 5.41 -9.96
C PHE A 145 -10.36 5.11 -8.56
N VAL A 146 -10.40 6.10 -7.66
CA VAL A 146 -9.86 5.98 -6.30
C VAL A 146 -10.99 6.02 -5.28
N LEU A 147 -11.81 7.08 -5.33
CA LEU A 147 -12.87 7.35 -4.35
C LEU A 147 -14.21 6.73 -4.75
N GLY A 148 -14.38 6.42 -6.04
CA GLY A 148 -15.59 5.85 -6.62
C GLY A 148 -15.64 4.31 -6.59
N PRO A 149 -16.79 3.71 -6.96
CA PRO A 149 -16.91 2.27 -7.12
C PRO A 149 -15.98 1.76 -8.22
N ALA A 150 -15.74 0.44 -8.24
CA ALA A 150 -14.92 -0.20 -9.27
C ALA A 150 -15.40 0.20 -10.68
N PRO A 151 -14.49 0.67 -11.55
CA PRO A 151 -14.88 1.24 -12.83
C PRO A 151 -15.44 0.15 -13.74
N THR A 152 -16.56 0.42 -14.40
CA THR A 152 -17.13 -0.45 -15.44
C THR A 152 -17.07 0.24 -16.80
N TRP A 153 -17.05 -0.55 -17.88
CA TRP A 153 -17.09 -0.01 -19.24
C TRP A 153 -18.31 0.89 -19.48
N ALA A 154 -19.48 0.50 -18.95
CA ALA A 154 -20.70 1.28 -19.04
C ALA A 154 -20.60 2.62 -18.29
N ALA A 155 -20.07 2.61 -17.06
CA ALA A 155 -19.85 3.83 -16.28
C ALA A 155 -18.85 4.77 -16.98
N MET A 156 -17.80 4.22 -17.59
CA MET A 156 -16.82 5.01 -18.34
C MET A 156 -17.37 5.58 -19.64
N ALA A 157 -18.20 4.84 -20.38
CA ALA A 157 -18.87 5.37 -21.56
C ALA A 157 -19.81 6.53 -21.18
N GLY A 158 -20.55 6.39 -20.05
CA GLY A 158 -21.36 7.47 -19.50
C GLY A 158 -20.53 8.69 -19.10
N LEU A 159 -19.38 8.49 -18.45
CA LEU A 159 -18.46 9.57 -18.09
C LEU A 159 -17.86 10.25 -19.32
N ALA A 160 -17.49 9.46 -20.35
CA ALA A 160 -16.94 9.95 -21.61
C ALA A 160 -17.91 10.90 -22.33
N LEU A 161 -19.18 10.54 -22.34
CA LEU A 161 -20.25 11.34 -22.94
C LEU A 161 -20.51 12.63 -22.16
N ARG A 162 -20.49 12.57 -20.83
CA ARG A 162 -20.82 13.72 -19.96
C ARG A 162 -19.64 14.67 -19.76
N HIS A 163 -18.41 14.14 -19.75
CA HIS A 163 -17.20 14.89 -19.44
C HIS A 163 -16.03 14.52 -20.38
N PRO A 164 -16.14 14.76 -21.71
CA PRO A 164 -15.11 14.38 -22.67
C PRO A 164 -13.75 15.06 -22.40
N ARG A 165 -13.77 16.27 -21.81
CA ARG A 165 -12.56 16.98 -21.39
C ARG A 165 -11.84 16.30 -20.22
N ALA A 166 -12.54 15.58 -19.34
CA ALA A 166 -11.95 14.85 -18.23
C ALA A 166 -11.13 13.65 -18.74
N LEU A 167 -11.57 12.99 -19.83
CA LEU A 167 -10.82 11.90 -20.44
C LEU A 167 -9.51 12.36 -21.11
N LEU A 168 -9.52 13.52 -21.77
CA LEU A 168 -8.27 14.11 -22.27
C LEU A 168 -7.37 14.61 -21.12
N SER A 169 -7.96 14.87 -19.96
CA SER A 169 -7.24 15.37 -18.80
C SER A 169 -6.33 14.33 -18.16
N VAL A 170 -6.61 13.03 -18.36
CA VAL A 170 -5.85 11.92 -17.78
C VAL A 170 -4.69 11.41 -18.66
N ASP A 171 -4.36 12.10 -19.76
CA ASP A 171 -3.34 11.70 -20.76
C ASP A 171 -3.43 10.21 -21.17
N PRO A 172 -4.59 9.76 -21.68
CA PRO A 172 -4.87 8.34 -21.84
C PRO A 172 -4.00 7.67 -22.91
N LEU A 173 -3.35 8.45 -23.78
CA LEU A 173 -2.62 7.97 -24.96
C LEU A 173 -1.13 7.70 -24.71
N ARG A 174 -0.55 8.20 -23.62
CA ARG A 174 0.89 8.04 -23.33
C ARG A 174 1.14 7.03 -22.21
N GLY A 175 2.33 6.45 -22.25
CA GLY A 175 2.94 5.79 -21.10
C GLY A 175 3.51 6.81 -20.10
N MET A 176 3.75 6.36 -18.88
CA MET A 176 4.26 7.15 -17.77
C MET A 176 5.62 7.76 -18.11
N ALA A 177 6.62 6.94 -18.46
CA ALA A 177 7.95 7.40 -18.84
C ALA A 177 7.93 8.38 -20.02
N ALA A 178 7.18 8.07 -21.09
CA ALA A 178 7.07 8.95 -22.26
C ALA A 178 6.45 10.33 -21.92
N SER A 179 5.52 10.37 -20.97
CA SER A 179 4.95 11.65 -20.50
C SER A 179 5.94 12.41 -19.62
N ILE A 180 6.69 11.73 -18.74
CA ILE A 180 7.76 12.34 -17.95
C ILE A 180 8.83 12.95 -18.86
N ASP A 181 9.34 12.19 -19.84
CA ASP A 181 10.42 12.62 -20.73
C ASP A 181 10.02 13.84 -21.59
N ARG A 182 8.72 14.01 -21.86
CA ARG A 182 8.18 15.18 -22.55
C ARG A 182 8.22 16.45 -21.68
N HIS A 183 8.04 16.33 -20.38
CA HIS A 183 7.93 17.48 -19.46
C HIS A 183 9.27 17.83 -18.79
N ILE A 184 10.13 16.84 -18.60
CA ILE A 184 11.36 16.94 -17.82
C ILE A 184 12.54 16.58 -18.70
N ARG A 185 13.59 17.39 -18.70
CA ARG A 185 14.85 17.13 -19.41
C ARG A 185 15.94 16.66 -18.47
N ASP A 186 15.93 17.18 -17.24
CA ASP A 186 16.89 16.80 -16.22
C ASP A 186 16.81 15.30 -15.88
N PRO A 187 17.92 14.54 -15.95
CA PRO A 187 17.91 13.09 -15.75
C PRO A 187 17.58 12.70 -14.31
N HIS A 188 18.00 13.49 -13.32
CA HIS A 188 17.75 13.24 -11.90
C HIS A 188 16.26 13.36 -11.57
N LEU A 189 15.60 14.41 -12.07
CA LEU A 189 14.14 14.56 -11.93
C LEU A 189 13.36 13.45 -12.65
N ARG A 190 13.81 13.00 -13.83
CA ARG A 190 13.18 11.86 -14.52
C ARG A 190 13.19 10.61 -13.65
N MET A 191 14.33 10.30 -13.02
CA MET A 191 14.46 9.15 -12.12
C MET A 191 13.53 9.27 -10.90
N VAL A 192 13.50 10.44 -10.24
CA VAL A 192 12.59 10.69 -9.11
C VAL A 192 11.13 10.49 -9.51
N LEU A 193 10.70 11.03 -10.64
CA LEU A 193 9.32 10.93 -11.08
C LEU A 193 8.94 9.52 -11.56
N ARG A 194 9.85 8.81 -12.23
CA ARG A 194 9.64 7.40 -12.63
C ARG A 194 9.51 6.48 -11.41
N ARG A 195 10.20 6.78 -10.31
CA ARG A 195 10.11 6.02 -9.05
C ARG A 195 8.67 5.91 -8.54
N TYR A 196 7.80 6.88 -8.80
CA TYR A 196 6.40 6.79 -8.34
C TYR A 196 5.61 5.61 -8.91
N ALA A 197 6.09 4.95 -9.98
CA ALA A 197 5.54 3.67 -10.43
C ALA A 197 5.68 2.56 -9.35
N THR A 198 6.72 2.64 -8.50
CA THR A 198 6.95 1.67 -7.42
C THR A 198 5.88 1.74 -6.32
N TYR A 199 5.13 2.84 -6.21
CA TYR A 199 4.10 3.03 -5.15
C TYR A 199 2.88 2.13 -5.33
N ASN A 200 2.76 1.50 -6.50
CA ASN A 200 1.83 0.39 -6.74
C ASN A 200 2.53 -0.83 -7.37
N GLY A 201 3.87 -0.89 -7.24
CA GLY A 201 4.72 -1.97 -7.74
C GLY A 201 4.62 -2.21 -9.25
N SER A 202 4.58 -1.13 -10.04
CA SER A 202 4.53 -1.17 -11.52
C SER A 202 5.85 -0.75 -12.17
N ASP A 203 5.95 -1.02 -13.46
CA ASP A 203 7.06 -0.66 -14.33
C ASP A 203 6.80 0.71 -15.01
N PRO A 204 7.60 1.76 -14.74
CA PRO A 204 7.38 3.08 -15.35
C PRO A 204 7.49 3.08 -16.88
N ARG A 205 8.17 2.07 -17.47
CA ARG A 205 8.32 1.91 -18.93
C ARG A 205 7.00 1.51 -19.61
N HIS A 206 6.13 0.83 -18.86
CA HIS A 206 4.86 0.28 -19.36
C HIS A 206 3.61 0.87 -18.70
N ALA A 207 3.76 1.46 -17.51
CA ALA A 207 2.68 2.11 -16.77
C ALA A 207 1.97 3.19 -17.60
N PRO A 208 0.64 3.36 -17.47
CA PRO A 208 -0.09 4.44 -18.12
C PRO A 208 0.26 5.80 -17.50
N ALA A 209 0.20 6.87 -18.30
CA ALA A 209 0.49 8.22 -17.83
C ALA A 209 -0.44 8.71 -16.71
N THR A 210 -1.60 8.07 -16.52
CA THR A 210 -2.52 8.32 -15.39
C THR A 210 -1.84 8.15 -14.03
N LEU A 211 -0.82 7.30 -13.91
CA LEU A 211 -0.09 7.10 -12.66
C LEU A 211 0.84 8.26 -12.30
N ASN A 212 1.08 9.21 -13.20
CA ASN A 212 1.83 10.41 -12.87
C ASN A 212 1.13 11.26 -11.81
N CYS A 213 -0.17 11.08 -11.55
CA CYS A 213 -0.89 11.72 -10.45
C CYS A 213 -0.34 11.37 -9.05
N ILE A 214 0.37 10.25 -8.90
CA ILE A 214 1.01 9.84 -7.63
C ILE A 214 2.04 10.90 -7.20
N ALA A 215 2.73 11.53 -8.17
CA ALA A 215 3.65 12.61 -7.86
C ALA A 215 2.96 13.80 -7.19
N HIS A 216 1.73 14.14 -7.60
CA HIS A 216 0.95 15.20 -6.95
C HIS A 216 0.58 14.81 -5.50
N VAL A 217 0.23 13.55 -5.27
CA VAL A 217 -0.11 13.05 -3.92
C VAL A 217 1.06 13.25 -2.95
N GLU A 218 2.28 12.93 -3.33
CA GLU A 218 3.43 13.11 -2.43
C GLU A 218 3.98 14.55 -2.45
N LEU A 219 4.26 15.11 -3.63
CA LEU A 219 4.96 16.38 -3.78
C LEU A 219 4.08 17.60 -3.54
N SER A 220 2.75 17.45 -3.54
CA SER A 220 1.83 18.57 -3.33
C SER A 220 0.91 18.41 -2.13
N LEU A 221 0.39 17.20 -1.87
CA LEU A 221 -0.46 16.94 -0.70
C LEU A 221 0.35 16.53 0.54
N GLY A 222 1.62 16.17 0.34
CA GLY A 222 2.58 15.87 1.40
C GLY A 222 2.57 14.42 1.87
N GLY A 223 3.74 13.98 2.33
CA GLY A 223 3.92 12.75 3.10
C GLY A 223 4.09 13.06 4.59
N TYR A 224 3.53 12.19 5.44
CA TYR A 224 3.55 12.32 6.89
C TYR A 224 4.20 11.10 7.53
N GLY A 225 5.00 11.35 8.56
CA GLY A 225 5.32 10.33 9.55
C GLY A 225 4.17 10.20 10.56
N VAL A 226 3.95 9.01 11.10
CA VAL A 226 3.02 8.79 12.22
C VAL A 226 3.82 8.69 13.53
N ARG A 227 3.44 9.45 14.56
CA ARG A 227 4.07 9.42 15.88
C ARG A 227 3.95 8.03 16.48
N GLY A 228 5.08 7.45 16.89
CA GLY A 228 5.13 6.08 17.42
C GLY A 228 5.19 4.98 16.36
N GLY A 229 5.20 5.34 15.07
CA GLY A 229 5.23 4.42 13.94
C GLY A 229 3.89 4.36 13.22
N VAL A 230 3.91 3.90 11.97
CA VAL A 230 2.72 3.65 11.16
C VAL A 230 1.80 2.62 11.82
N HIS A 231 2.35 1.69 12.61
CA HIS A 231 1.52 0.74 13.36
C HIS A 231 0.58 1.40 14.38
N ALA A 232 0.86 2.63 14.86
CA ALA A 232 -0.06 3.35 15.75
C ALA A 232 -1.44 3.58 15.09
N LEU A 233 -1.51 3.65 13.76
CA LEU A 233 -2.77 3.70 13.03
C LEU A 233 -3.56 2.38 13.17
N VAL A 234 -2.88 1.24 13.14
CA VAL A 234 -3.49 -0.08 13.35
C VAL A 234 -4.06 -0.17 14.76
N GLU A 235 -3.28 0.23 15.77
CA GLU A 235 -3.70 0.24 17.18
C GLU A 235 -4.93 1.15 17.39
N ALA A 236 -4.95 2.33 16.77
CA ALA A 236 -6.09 3.24 16.82
C ALA A 236 -7.36 2.63 16.19
N MET A 237 -7.23 1.92 15.06
CA MET A 237 -8.36 1.24 14.42
C MET A 237 -8.88 0.09 15.28
N VAL A 238 -7.99 -0.73 15.85
CA VAL A 238 -8.34 -1.83 16.77
C VAL A 238 -9.10 -1.30 17.98
N THR A 239 -8.56 -0.29 18.65
CA THR A 239 -9.19 0.36 19.82
C THR A 239 -10.58 0.88 19.47
N ALA A 240 -10.73 1.51 18.30
CA ALA A 240 -12.01 2.03 17.85
C ALA A 240 -13.03 0.92 17.51
N ILE A 241 -12.60 -0.24 17.01
CA ILE A 241 -13.47 -1.39 16.75
C ILE A 241 -13.97 -1.98 18.08
N GLU A 242 -13.06 -2.22 19.02
CA GLU A 242 -13.38 -2.82 20.33
C GLU A 242 -14.29 -1.92 21.16
N ALA A 243 -14.06 -0.60 21.14
CA ALA A 243 -14.94 0.38 21.78
C ALA A 243 -16.39 0.36 21.23
N ARG A 244 -16.63 -0.31 20.10
CA ARG A 244 -17.95 -0.48 19.46
C ARG A 244 -18.47 -1.91 19.54
N GLY A 245 -17.87 -2.73 20.40
CA GLY A 245 -18.27 -4.13 20.60
C GLY A 245 -17.81 -5.09 19.50
N GLY A 246 -16.94 -4.64 18.59
CA GLY A 246 -16.28 -5.54 17.65
C GLY A 246 -15.25 -6.41 18.35
N VAL A 247 -15.04 -7.63 17.87
CA VAL A 247 -14.08 -8.59 18.43
C VAL A 247 -12.95 -8.84 17.44
N ILE A 248 -11.71 -8.89 17.91
CA ILE A 248 -10.54 -9.28 17.10
C ILE A 248 -9.93 -10.56 17.69
N GLU A 249 -10.03 -11.65 16.94
CA GLU A 249 -9.57 -12.99 17.31
C GLU A 249 -8.29 -13.30 16.53
N CYS A 250 -7.12 -13.15 17.18
CA CYS A 250 -5.81 -13.46 16.59
C CYS A 250 -5.44 -14.94 16.75
N GLY A 251 -4.36 -15.38 16.10
CA GLY A 251 -3.86 -16.76 16.15
C GLY A 251 -4.83 -17.79 15.56
N THR A 252 -5.76 -17.35 14.72
CA THR A 252 -6.91 -18.13 14.27
C THR A 252 -6.95 -18.18 12.74
N PRO A 253 -6.08 -18.99 12.10
CA PRO A 253 -6.02 -19.09 10.65
C PRO A 253 -7.32 -19.66 10.06
N VAL A 254 -7.87 -18.96 9.06
CA VAL A 254 -8.99 -19.44 8.24
C VAL A 254 -8.45 -20.32 7.11
N ASP A 255 -9.05 -21.51 6.92
CA ASP A 255 -8.73 -22.44 5.84
C ASP A 255 -9.49 -22.10 4.55
N ARG A 256 -10.82 -21.97 4.64
CA ARG A 256 -11.68 -21.70 3.49
C ARG A 256 -12.99 -21.01 3.86
N LEU A 257 -13.63 -20.42 2.87
CA LEU A 257 -14.99 -19.89 2.99
C LEU A 257 -16.04 -20.99 2.88
N LEU A 258 -17.14 -20.83 3.60
CA LEU A 258 -18.30 -21.70 3.53
C LEU A 258 -19.38 -21.00 2.70
N VAL A 259 -19.74 -21.60 1.56
CA VAL A 259 -20.79 -21.11 0.67
C VAL A 259 -21.89 -22.15 0.54
N ARG A 260 -23.15 -21.74 0.72
CA ARG A 260 -24.35 -22.58 0.54
C ARG A 260 -25.34 -21.84 -0.34
N ASP A 261 -25.83 -22.50 -1.39
CA ASP A 261 -26.83 -21.95 -2.32
C ASP A 261 -26.48 -20.55 -2.86
N GLY A 262 -25.19 -20.30 -3.13
CA GLY A 262 -24.71 -19.01 -3.61
C GLY A 262 -24.63 -17.91 -2.55
N HIS A 263 -24.68 -18.26 -1.26
CA HIS A 263 -24.54 -17.34 -0.14
C HIS A 263 -23.33 -17.70 0.74
N ALA A 264 -22.51 -16.72 1.11
CA ALA A 264 -21.40 -16.92 2.05
C ALA A 264 -21.94 -16.96 3.49
N VAL A 265 -21.94 -18.15 4.08
CA VAL A 265 -22.54 -18.43 5.40
C VAL A 265 -21.54 -18.50 6.55
N GLY A 266 -20.23 -18.39 6.25
CA GLY A 266 -19.21 -18.49 7.27
C GLY A 266 -17.82 -18.85 6.74
N VAL A 267 -16.97 -19.31 7.66
CA VAL A 267 -15.60 -19.76 7.40
C VAL A 267 -15.29 -21.05 8.15
N ALA A 268 -14.46 -21.90 7.54
CA ALA A 268 -13.80 -23.01 8.23
C ALA A 268 -12.42 -22.56 8.70
N LEU A 269 -12.13 -22.78 9.98
CA LEU A 269 -10.83 -22.54 10.58
C LEU A 269 -9.89 -23.71 10.31
N LEU A 270 -8.60 -23.43 10.23
CA LEU A 270 -7.58 -24.46 10.24
C LEU A 270 -7.68 -25.24 11.57
N GLY A 271 -7.78 -26.57 11.49
CA GLY A 271 -8.09 -27.42 12.66
C GLY A 271 -9.56 -27.83 12.78
N GLY A 272 -10.43 -27.43 11.84
CA GLY A 272 -11.73 -28.06 11.60
C GLY A 272 -12.95 -27.44 12.30
N GLN A 273 -12.77 -26.38 13.10
CA GLN A 273 -13.89 -25.62 13.64
C GLN A 273 -14.49 -24.68 12.57
N ASN A 274 -15.81 -24.50 12.58
CA ASN A 274 -16.48 -23.53 11.72
C ASN A 274 -16.93 -22.30 12.52
N ARG A 275 -16.95 -21.14 11.87
CA ARG A 275 -17.61 -19.92 12.33
C ARG A 275 -18.67 -19.56 11.30
N PHE A 276 -19.89 -19.32 11.76
CA PHE A 276 -21.01 -18.93 10.90
C PHE A 276 -21.32 -17.45 11.11
N GLY A 277 -21.86 -16.81 10.08
CA GLY A 277 -22.26 -15.41 10.11
C GLY A 277 -23.09 -15.07 8.87
N ARG A 278 -23.76 -13.91 8.89
CA ARG A 278 -24.63 -13.48 7.79
C ARG A 278 -23.90 -12.99 6.54
N ALA A 279 -22.62 -12.68 6.68
CA ALA A 279 -21.77 -12.17 5.61
C ALA A 279 -20.29 -12.33 5.97
N VAL A 280 -19.46 -12.38 4.93
CA VAL A 280 -18.00 -12.47 5.03
C VAL A 280 -17.34 -11.35 4.24
N VAL A 281 -16.49 -10.57 4.91
CA VAL A 281 -15.56 -9.62 4.28
C VAL A 281 -14.16 -10.22 4.27
N VAL A 282 -13.52 -10.32 3.12
CA VAL A 282 -12.19 -10.91 2.98
C VAL A 282 -11.14 -9.84 2.72
N ASN A 283 -10.18 -9.73 3.62
CA ASN A 283 -9.00 -8.87 3.49
C ASN A 283 -7.76 -9.65 3.02
N ALA A 284 -7.79 -10.99 3.10
CA ALA A 284 -6.79 -11.84 2.48
C ALA A 284 -6.61 -11.54 0.97
N ASP A 285 -5.48 -11.93 0.40
CA ASP A 285 -5.22 -11.77 -1.02
C ASP A 285 -6.24 -12.56 -1.85
N VAL A 286 -6.76 -11.97 -2.93
CA VAL A 286 -7.73 -12.65 -3.81
C VAL A 286 -7.10 -13.89 -4.48
N GLY A 287 -5.77 -13.91 -4.62
CA GLY A 287 -5.00 -15.09 -4.99
C GLY A 287 -5.20 -16.27 -4.04
N TRP A 288 -5.37 -16.05 -2.74
CA TRP A 288 -5.63 -17.12 -1.76
C TRP A 288 -7.01 -17.75 -1.96
N LEU A 289 -8.05 -16.91 -2.18
CA LEU A 289 -9.38 -17.39 -2.55
C LEU A 289 -9.34 -18.24 -3.82
N ARG A 290 -8.60 -17.79 -4.84
CA ARG A 290 -8.46 -18.51 -6.11
C ARG A 290 -7.62 -19.78 -6.02
N ALA A 291 -6.68 -19.85 -5.08
CA ALA A 291 -5.78 -20.99 -4.91
C ALA A 291 -6.46 -22.17 -4.23
N GLY A 292 -7.53 -21.96 -3.46
CA GLY A 292 -8.27 -23.05 -2.84
C GLY A 292 -9.28 -22.66 -1.77
N ALA A 293 -9.21 -21.43 -1.22
CA ALA A 293 -10.11 -21.02 -0.14
C ALA A 293 -11.55 -20.71 -0.58
N LEU A 294 -11.84 -20.73 -1.89
CA LEU A 294 -13.18 -20.65 -2.46
C LEU A 294 -13.38 -21.72 -3.56
N PRO A 295 -13.40 -23.02 -3.20
CA PRO A 295 -13.31 -24.12 -4.15
C PRO A 295 -14.49 -24.17 -5.14
N ASP A 296 -15.73 -24.04 -4.63
CA ASP A 296 -16.95 -24.24 -5.42
C ASP A 296 -17.42 -23.00 -6.19
N ALA A 297 -16.71 -21.87 -6.02
CA ALA A 297 -17.16 -20.57 -6.53
C ALA A 297 -16.02 -19.71 -7.10
N ARG A 298 -14.85 -20.29 -7.39
CA ARG A 298 -13.70 -19.61 -8.02
C ARG A 298 -14.04 -18.87 -9.31
N ARG A 299 -15.03 -19.36 -10.08
CA ARG A 299 -15.50 -18.73 -11.33
C ARG A 299 -16.03 -17.31 -11.16
N HIS A 300 -16.43 -16.94 -9.93
CA HIS A 300 -16.94 -15.60 -9.59
C HIS A 300 -15.82 -14.59 -9.32
N LEU A 301 -14.56 -15.04 -9.26
CA LEU A 301 -13.40 -14.17 -9.12
C LEU A 301 -12.72 -13.98 -10.48
N PRO A 302 -12.20 -12.77 -10.78
CA PRO A 302 -11.46 -12.54 -12.02
C PRO A 302 -10.16 -13.36 -12.04
N ALA A 303 -9.62 -13.58 -13.23
CA ALA A 303 -8.33 -14.25 -13.39
C ALA A 303 -7.21 -13.51 -12.63
N THR A 304 -6.23 -14.25 -12.11
CA THR A 304 -5.06 -13.64 -11.46
C THR A 304 -4.25 -12.86 -12.49
N ALA A 305 -4.17 -11.55 -12.30
CA ALA A 305 -3.30 -10.67 -13.07
C ALA A 305 -1.81 -10.89 -12.75
N THR A 306 -0.95 -10.25 -13.52
CA THR A 306 0.49 -10.16 -13.23
C THR A 306 0.69 -9.50 -11.86
N PRO A 307 1.46 -10.11 -10.94
CA PRO A 307 1.71 -9.51 -9.63
C PRO A 307 2.50 -8.21 -9.77
N SER A 308 2.24 -7.29 -8.85
CA SER A 308 3.10 -6.13 -8.59
C SER A 308 4.46 -6.56 -8.03
N MET A 309 5.40 -5.63 -7.99
CA MET A 309 6.68 -5.84 -7.31
C MET A 309 6.50 -6.34 -5.88
N SER A 310 7.44 -7.18 -5.47
CA SER A 310 7.70 -7.52 -4.09
C SER A 310 8.79 -6.59 -3.53
N GLY A 311 9.21 -6.86 -2.30
CA GLY A 311 10.33 -6.16 -1.67
C GLY A 311 11.12 -7.09 -0.78
N TRP A 312 12.43 -6.94 -0.83
CA TRP A 312 13.29 -7.35 0.26
C TRP A 312 13.30 -6.21 1.29
N THR A 313 13.02 -6.54 2.54
CA THR A 313 12.90 -5.56 3.63
C THR A 313 13.74 -5.98 4.82
N ALA A 314 14.30 -5.01 5.53
CA ALA A 314 15.09 -5.24 6.72
C ALA A 314 14.95 -4.12 7.74
N ALA A 315 15.30 -4.43 8.99
CA ALA A 315 15.55 -3.45 10.04
C ALA A 315 17.03 -3.52 10.41
N VAL A 316 17.67 -2.36 10.44
CA VAL A 316 19.08 -2.22 10.79
C VAL A 316 19.17 -1.45 12.11
N ARG A 317 19.91 -2.02 13.06
CA ARG A 317 20.46 -1.28 14.20
C ARG A 317 21.63 -0.48 13.68
N ALA A 318 21.39 0.79 13.40
CA ALA A 318 22.35 1.66 12.73
C ALA A 318 22.90 2.72 13.69
N ARG A 319 24.18 3.04 13.55
CA ARG A 319 24.78 4.20 14.20
C ARG A 319 24.00 5.46 13.83
N ARG A 320 23.76 6.32 14.83
CA ARG A 320 23.17 7.64 14.61
C ARG A 320 24.10 8.52 13.77
N LEU A 321 23.55 9.13 12.72
CA LEU A 321 24.25 10.07 11.86
C LEU A 321 23.69 11.49 12.04
N ALA A 322 24.57 12.49 12.08
CA ALA A 322 24.15 13.90 12.13
C ALA A 322 23.33 14.29 10.90
N ASP A 323 23.73 13.80 9.71
CA ASP A 323 23.06 14.00 8.43
C ASP A 323 22.03 12.89 8.10
N ARG A 324 21.41 12.28 9.12
CA ARG A 324 20.34 11.30 8.91
C ARG A 324 19.06 11.98 8.44
N PHE A 325 18.50 11.48 7.33
CA PHE A 325 17.21 11.93 6.81
C PHE A 325 16.05 11.04 7.24
N PRO A 326 14.82 11.57 7.33
CA PRO A 326 13.63 10.76 7.56
C PRO A 326 13.51 9.66 6.49
N HIS A 327 13.39 10.06 5.23
CA HIS A 327 13.39 9.15 4.10
C HIS A 327 14.55 9.45 3.16
N GLU A 328 15.27 8.40 2.77
CA GLU A 328 16.39 8.53 1.84
C GLU A 328 16.32 7.43 0.77
N VAL A 329 16.59 7.79 -0.47
CA VAL A 329 16.62 6.87 -1.62
C VAL A 329 17.99 6.96 -2.25
N LEU A 330 18.64 5.80 -2.39
CA LEU A 330 19.94 5.63 -3.01
C LEU A 330 19.72 5.00 -4.39
N PHE A 331 19.82 5.81 -5.45
CA PHE A 331 19.62 5.32 -6.81
C PHE A 331 20.86 4.61 -7.38
N PRO A 332 20.69 3.59 -8.24
CA PRO A 332 21.74 3.11 -9.11
C PRO A 332 22.02 4.10 -10.25
N ALA A 333 23.08 3.85 -11.02
CA ALA A 333 23.39 4.66 -12.19
C ALA A 333 22.40 4.40 -13.34
N ASP A 334 22.00 3.13 -13.53
CA ASP A 334 20.99 2.72 -14.52
C ASP A 334 19.72 2.24 -13.80
N TYR A 335 18.72 3.12 -13.72
CA TYR A 335 17.46 2.80 -13.05
C TYR A 335 16.54 1.92 -13.91
N ASP A 336 16.63 2.00 -15.23
CA ASP A 336 15.79 1.17 -16.11
C ASP A 336 16.21 -0.31 -16.06
N ALA A 337 17.49 -0.59 -15.75
CA ALA A 337 17.99 -1.95 -15.50
C ALA A 337 17.30 -2.65 -14.32
N GLU A 338 16.92 -1.92 -13.26
CA GLU A 338 16.19 -2.48 -12.11
C GLU A 338 14.84 -3.06 -12.57
N PHE A 339 14.09 -2.29 -13.36
CA PHE A 339 12.79 -2.73 -13.87
C PHE A 339 12.94 -3.85 -14.91
N ALA A 340 14.00 -3.83 -15.72
CA ALA A 340 14.29 -4.92 -16.65
C ALA A 340 14.59 -6.24 -15.93
N ASP A 341 15.37 -6.20 -14.85
CA ASP A 341 15.63 -7.39 -14.03
C ASP A 341 14.35 -7.94 -13.40
N ILE A 342 13.52 -7.07 -12.84
CA ILE A 342 12.29 -7.47 -12.12
C ILE A 342 11.20 -7.97 -13.06
N PHE A 343 10.88 -7.23 -14.12
CA PHE A 343 9.71 -7.48 -14.96
C PHE A 343 10.01 -8.29 -16.22
N ASP A 344 11.21 -8.14 -16.81
CA ASP A 344 11.54 -8.79 -18.08
C ASP A 344 12.33 -10.09 -17.85
N ARG A 345 13.22 -10.10 -16.84
CA ARG A 345 14.11 -11.23 -16.54
C ARG A 345 13.69 -12.04 -15.31
N ASP A 346 12.65 -11.61 -14.59
CA ASP A 346 12.11 -12.24 -13.38
C ASP A 346 13.20 -12.63 -12.36
N ARG A 347 14.11 -11.70 -12.07
CA ARG A 347 15.20 -11.86 -11.09
C ARG A 347 15.38 -10.60 -10.22
N PRO A 348 15.99 -10.72 -9.03
CA PRO A 348 16.36 -9.53 -8.26
C PRO A 348 17.31 -8.62 -9.05
N PRO A 349 17.22 -7.29 -8.85
CA PRO A 349 18.18 -6.35 -9.43
C PRO A 349 19.60 -6.65 -8.94
N SER A 350 20.56 -6.71 -9.86
CA SER A 350 21.98 -6.83 -9.48
C SER A 350 22.52 -5.55 -8.83
N ASP A 351 21.92 -4.41 -9.18
CA ASP A 351 22.24 -3.09 -8.65
C ASP A 351 20.98 -2.34 -8.21
N PRO A 352 20.42 -2.66 -7.02
CA PRO A 352 19.08 -2.20 -6.63
C PRO A 352 19.05 -0.74 -6.17
N THR A 353 17.98 0.00 -6.45
CA THR A 353 17.63 1.17 -5.64
C THR A 353 17.39 0.74 -4.19
N VAL A 354 17.95 1.50 -3.23
CA VAL A 354 17.77 1.25 -1.80
C VAL A 354 17.01 2.38 -1.15
N TYR A 355 15.88 2.06 -0.52
CA TYR A 355 15.08 2.97 0.29
C TYR A 355 15.41 2.79 1.78
N LEU A 356 15.59 3.91 2.47
CA LEU A 356 15.84 3.99 3.91
C LEU A 356 14.74 4.83 4.58
N CYS A 357 14.26 4.36 5.73
CA CYS A 357 13.40 5.12 6.63
C CYS A 357 14.01 5.11 8.04
N ALA A 358 14.52 6.27 8.46
CA ALA A 358 15.04 6.45 9.81
C ALA A 358 13.88 6.68 10.78
N GLN A 359 13.53 5.66 11.55
CA GLN A 359 12.27 5.64 12.30
C GLN A 359 12.23 6.73 13.37
N GLU A 360 13.35 7.07 14.01
CA GLU A 360 13.40 8.18 14.99
C GLU A 360 13.05 9.52 14.32
N ARG A 361 13.62 9.77 13.13
CA ARG A 361 13.41 11.01 12.37
C ARG A 361 12.01 11.05 11.76
N CYS A 362 11.47 9.95 11.24
CA CYS A 362 10.15 9.86 10.63
C CYS A 362 9.01 9.84 11.65
N HIS A 363 9.15 8.98 12.66
CA HIS A 363 8.04 8.58 13.52
C HIS A 363 8.23 9.01 14.98
N GLY A 364 9.40 9.53 15.34
CA GLY A 364 9.67 9.92 16.72
C GLY A 364 9.69 8.71 17.66
N VAL A 365 9.93 7.51 17.12
CA VAL A 365 10.20 6.34 17.95
C VAL A 365 11.53 6.54 18.67
N THR A 366 11.65 5.97 19.86
CA THR A 366 12.93 5.95 20.58
C THR A 366 13.66 4.67 20.20
N GLY A 367 14.86 4.80 19.63
CA GLY A 367 15.73 3.66 19.33
C GLY A 367 16.48 3.14 20.55
N TRP A 368 17.58 2.45 20.30
CA TRP A 368 18.46 1.95 21.35
C TRP A 368 19.33 3.07 21.94
N ALA A 369 19.98 2.84 23.08
CA ALA A 369 20.83 3.84 23.72
C ALA A 369 21.95 4.38 22.78
N ASP A 370 22.54 3.49 21.99
CA ASP A 370 23.71 3.75 21.13
C ASP A 370 23.40 3.79 19.62
N ALA A 371 22.20 3.37 19.21
CA ALA A 371 21.83 3.19 17.81
C ALA A 371 20.37 3.60 17.52
N GLU A 372 20.07 3.89 16.25
CA GLU A 372 18.72 4.16 15.77
C GLU A 372 18.21 2.99 14.88
N PRO A 373 16.90 2.70 14.90
CA PRO A 373 16.27 1.77 13.97
C PRO A 373 16.05 2.40 12.60
N VAL A 374 16.65 1.78 11.58
CA VAL A 374 16.47 2.15 10.17
C VAL A 374 15.78 1.00 9.44
N PHE A 375 14.61 1.27 8.86
CA PHE A 375 13.98 0.35 7.93
C PHE A 375 14.62 0.49 6.55
N VAL A 376 14.92 -0.63 5.90
CA VAL A 376 15.58 -0.72 4.60
C VAL A 376 14.72 -1.53 3.65
N MET A 377 14.60 -1.08 2.41
CA MET A 377 13.89 -1.82 1.36
C MET A 377 14.58 -1.72 0.00
N ALA A 378 14.56 -2.82 -0.73
CA ALA A 378 14.85 -2.88 -2.16
C ALA A 378 13.68 -3.55 -2.90
N ASN A 379 13.32 -3.05 -4.08
CA ASN A 379 12.32 -3.70 -4.92
C ASN A 379 12.83 -5.05 -5.42
N ALA A 380 11.92 -6.01 -5.55
CA ALA A 380 12.23 -7.36 -5.97
C ALA A 380 11.09 -7.96 -6.79
N PRO A 381 11.34 -9.00 -7.62
CA PRO A 381 10.24 -9.75 -8.23
C PRO A 381 9.44 -10.51 -7.17
N ALA A 382 8.15 -10.73 -7.44
CA ALA A 382 7.35 -11.69 -6.71
C ALA A 382 7.91 -13.12 -6.90
N GLU A 383 7.66 -14.03 -5.96
CA GLU A 383 8.06 -15.43 -6.08
C GLU A 383 7.43 -16.09 -7.33
N PRO A 384 8.13 -16.99 -8.04
CA PRO A 384 7.55 -17.76 -9.13
C PRO A 384 6.35 -18.58 -8.64
N ARG A 385 5.45 -18.97 -9.56
CA ARG A 385 4.26 -19.75 -9.17
C ARG A 385 4.59 -21.17 -8.73
N ASP A 386 5.56 -21.78 -9.39
CA ASP A 386 5.77 -23.23 -9.31
C ASP A 386 6.89 -23.57 -8.32
N LEU A 387 8.09 -23.02 -8.52
CA LEU A 387 9.24 -23.28 -7.68
C LEU A 387 9.72 -21.98 -7.01
N PRO A 388 9.71 -21.90 -5.66
CA PRO A 388 10.29 -20.77 -4.94
C PRO A 388 11.77 -20.60 -5.27
N ARG A 389 12.23 -19.35 -5.30
CA ARG A 389 13.65 -19.06 -5.50
C ARG A 389 14.50 -19.64 -4.36
N PRO A 390 15.73 -20.11 -4.67
CA PRO A 390 16.70 -20.50 -3.66
C PRO A 390 17.04 -19.34 -2.71
N PRO A 391 17.30 -19.58 -1.41
CA PRO A 391 17.66 -18.52 -0.45
C PRO A 391 18.87 -17.67 -0.87
N GLU A 392 19.81 -18.24 -1.62
CA GLU A 392 21.06 -17.61 -2.08
C GLU A 392 20.76 -16.40 -2.97
N VAL A 393 19.72 -16.48 -3.79
CA VAL A 393 19.26 -15.38 -4.66
C VAL A 393 18.89 -14.14 -3.82
N TRP A 394 18.30 -14.35 -2.64
CA TRP A 394 17.97 -13.26 -1.74
C TRP A 394 19.16 -12.76 -0.93
N ALA A 395 20.13 -13.64 -0.64
CA ALA A 395 21.40 -13.26 -0.01
C ALA A 395 22.26 -12.38 -0.95
N GLU A 396 22.26 -12.66 -2.26
CA GLU A 396 22.93 -11.82 -3.26
C GLU A 396 22.34 -10.39 -3.32
N LEU A 397 21.00 -10.28 -3.30
CA LEU A 397 20.33 -8.98 -3.23
C LEU A 397 20.67 -8.24 -1.93
N GLU A 398 20.64 -8.92 -0.78
CA GLU A 398 21.03 -8.35 0.52
C GLU A 398 22.46 -7.80 0.49
N ALA A 399 23.41 -8.56 -0.07
CA ALA A 399 24.78 -8.10 -0.24
C ALA A 399 24.88 -6.88 -1.17
N ALA A 400 24.06 -6.80 -2.22
CA ALA A 400 24.00 -5.62 -3.10
C ALA A 400 23.44 -4.38 -2.38
N VAL A 401 22.42 -4.56 -1.54
CA VAL A 401 21.87 -3.51 -0.69
C VAL A 401 22.92 -2.98 0.28
N GLU A 402 23.61 -3.87 0.99
CA GLU A 402 24.67 -3.48 1.94
C GLU A 402 25.80 -2.73 1.23
N ARG A 403 26.28 -3.22 0.08
CA ARG A 403 27.31 -2.53 -0.73
C ARG A 403 26.90 -1.10 -1.08
N ARG A 404 25.65 -0.90 -1.51
CA ARG A 404 25.11 0.43 -1.83
C ARG A 404 25.01 1.34 -0.60
N MET A 405 24.55 0.80 0.53
CA MET A 405 24.49 1.56 1.78
C MET A 405 25.89 1.96 2.27
N ARG A 406 26.88 1.07 2.19
CA ARG A 406 28.29 1.37 2.51
C ARG A 406 28.86 2.44 1.60
N ALA A 407 28.65 2.34 0.28
CA ALA A 407 29.11 3.33 -0.68
C ALA A 407 28.49 4.72 -0.43
N ALA A 408 27.27 4.78 0.08
CA ALA A 408 26.59 6.03 0.45
C ALA A 408 26.91 6.51 1.88
N GLY A 409 27.79 5.83 2.62
CA GLY A 409 28.10 6.16 4.03
C GLY A 409 26.90 5.98 4.97
N ARG A 410 25.96 5.09 4.61
CA ARG A 410 24.73 4.77 5.38
C ARG A 410 24.80 3.42 6.10
N TRP A 411 25.97 2.79 6.05
CA TRP A 411 26.30 1.57 6.80
C TRP A 411 27.71 1.71 7.37
N SER A 412 27.85 1.57 8.69
CA SER A 412 29.11 1.65 9.43
C SER A 412 29.51 0.29 10.01
N ASP A 413 30.78 0.16 10.38
CA ASP A 413 31.23 -1.01 11.17
C ASP A 413 30.57 -0.96 12.55
N GLY A 414 29.88 -2.04 12.92
CA GLY A 414 29.03 -2.12 14.12
C GLY A 414 27.53 -2.01 13.84
N ASP A 415 27.13 -1.57 12.63
CA ASP A 415 25.73 -1.68 12.22
C ASP A 415 25.37 -3.16 12.01
N ALA A 416 24.14 -3.52 12.37
CA ALA A 416 23.68 -4.90 12.29
C ALA A 416 22.27 -4.99 11.72
N LEU A 417 22.06 -5.94 10.80
CA LEU A 417 20.72 -6.36 10.40
C LEU A 417 20.12 -7.16 11.55
N VAL A 418 19.06 -6.63 12.15
CA VAL A 418 18.38 -7.25 13.31
C VAL A 418 17.08 -7.95 12.91
N TRP A 419 16.58 -7.66 11.71
CA TRP A 419 15.43 -8.34 11.13
C TRP A 419 15.46 -8.25 9.60
N ARG A 420 14.94 -9.27 8.92
CA ARG A 420 14.70 -9.25 7.47
C ARG A 420 13.48 -10.04 7.07
N ARG A 421 12.91 -9.69 5.92
CA ARG A 421 11.92 -10.46 5.19
C ARG A 421 12.16 -10.35 3.69
N THR A 422 12.35 -11.51 3.07
CA THR A 422 12.46 -11.67 1.62
C THR A 422 11.08 -11.77 0.97
N PRO A 423 10.97 -11.65 -0.37
CA PRO A 423 9.74 -11.95 -1.10
C PRO A 423 9.15 -13.32 -0.77
N ARG A 424 10.00 -14.35 -0.55
CA ARG A 424 9.57 -15.66 -0.05
C ARG A 424 8.88 -15.57 1.30
N GLY A 425 9.51 -14.91 2.27
CA GLY A 425 8.92 -14.72 3.59
C GLY A 425 7.60 -13.96 3.53
N LEU A 426 7.51 -12.96 2.63
CA LEU A 426 6.28 -12.22 2.40
C LEU A 426 5.18 -13.09 1.75
N ALA A 427 5.53 -13.96 0.81
CA ALA A 427 4.61 -14.91 0.19
C ALA A 427 4.07 -15.94 1.19
N SER A 428 4.92 -16.42 2.11
CA SER A 428 4.53 -17.33 3.19
C SER A 428 3.62 -16.66 4.20
N ALA A 429 3.91 -15.41 4.60
CA ALA A 429 3.09 -14.65 5.55
C ALA A 429 1.74 -14.21 4.95
N PHE A 430 1.67 -14.00 3.63
CA PHE A 430 0.46 -13.57 2.92
C PHE A 430 0.18 -14.52 1.76
N PRO A 431 -0.43 -15.70 2.02
CA PRO A 431 -0.70 -16.71 1.00
C PRO A 431 -1.44 -16.16 -0.22
N GLY A 432 -1.17 -16.72 -1.39
CA GLY A 432 -1.78 -16.30 -2.66
C GLY A 432 -1.21 -15.02 -3.28
N SER A 433 -0.50 -14.20 -2.52
CA SER A 433 0.12 -12.96 -3.02
C SER A 433 1.38 -13.17 -3.84
N ARG A 434 2.04 -14.34 -3.71
CA ARG A 434 3.41 -14.59 -4.20
C ARG A 434 4.45 -13.58 -3.68
N GLY A 435 4.14 -12.89 -2.58
CA GLY A 435 4.98 -11.82 -2.04
C GLY A 435 4.74 -10.46 -2.70
N ALA A 436 3.77 -10.30 -3.60
CA ALA A 436 3.45 -9.00 -4.16
C ALA A 436 2.97 -8.02 -3.06
N ILE A 437 3.51 -6.79 -3.05
CA ILE A 437 3.16 -5.80 -2.02
C ILE A 437 1.78 -5.20 -2.32
N TYR A 438 1.46 -4.92 -3.58
CA TYR A 438 0.32 -4.11 -4.00
C TYR A 438 -0.77 -4.90 -4.76
N GLY A 439 -0.78 -6.23 -4.64
CA GLY A 439 -1.65 -7.07 -5.46
C GLY A 439 -1.16 -7.09 -6.91
N ALA A 440 -2.03 -6.76 -7.86
CA ALA A 440 -1.70 -6.76 -9.30
C ALA A 440 -0.92 -5.50 -9.73
N ALA A 441 0.05 -5.66 -10.64
CA ALA A 441 0.74 -4.55 -11.30
C ALA A 441 -0.21 -3.76 -12.21
N SER A 442 0.13 -2.49 -12.48
CA SER A 442 -0.62 -1.59 -13.36
C SER A 442 0.10 -1.32 -14.68
N ASN A 443 0.79 -2.33 -15.23
CA ASN A 443 1.58 -2.27 -16.47
C ASN A 443 0.72 -2.38 -17.75
N ASP A 444 -0.60 -2.27 -17.62
CA ASP A 444 -1.56 -2.36 -18.73
C ASP A 444 -2.59 -1.24 -18.59
N ARG A 445 -3.00 -0.64 -19.70
CA ARG A 445 -3.95 0.49 -19.72
C ARG A 445 -5.32 0.12 -19.15
N LEU A 446 -5.65 -1.17 -19.11
CA LEU A 446 -6.91 -1.70 -18.57
C LEU A 446 -6.76 -2.31 -17.17
N ALA A 447 -5.59 -2.20 -16.54
CA ALA A 447 -5.32 -2.84 -15.25
C ALA A 447 -6.32 -2.46 -14.15
N ALA A 448 -6.73 -1.19 -14.09
CA ALA A 448 -7.74 -0.72 -13.13
C ALA A 448 -9.09 -1.43 -13.28
N PHE A 449 -9.51 -1.79 -14.51
CA PHE A 449 -10.76 -2.51 -14.79
C PHE A 449 -10.68 -4.02 -14.50
N LYS A 450 -9.47 -4.55 -14.35
CA LYS A 450 -9.22 -5.97 -14.05
C LYS A 450 -9.18 -6.24 -12.54
N ARG A 451 -9.19 -5.19 -11.70
CA ARG A 451 -9.18 -5.34 -10.24
C ARG A 451 -10.50 -5.96 -9.77
N PRO A 452 -10.47 -7.00 -8.91
CA PRO A 452 -11.66 -7.55 -8.30
C PRO A 452 -12.52 -6.46 -7.63
N PRO A 453 -13.82 -6.36 -7.94
CA PRO A 453 -14.70 -5.42 -7.25
C PRO A 453 -14.91 -5.81 -5.78
N ASN A 454 -15.23 -4.84 -4.93
CA ASN A 454 -15.44 -5.08 -3.49
C ASN A 454 -16.66 -5.95 -3.17
N ARG A 455 -17.59 -6.12 -4.12
CA ARG A 455 -18.74 -7.03 -4.03
C ARG A 455 -18.54 -8.18 -5.01
N VAL A 456 -18.60 -9.43 -4.54
CA VAL A 456 -18.41 -10.61 -5.41
C VAL A 456 -19.73 -10.99 -6.08
N THR A 457 -19.84 -10.72 -7.37
CA THR A 457 -21.06 -11.04 -8.15
C THR A 457 -21.30 -12.56 -8.21
N GLY A 458 -22.51 -12.97 -7.84
CA GLY A 458 -22.94 -14.36 -7.84
C GLY A 458 -22.66 -15.13 -6.54
N ILE A 459 -22.12 -14.47 -5.51
CA ILE A 459 -22.07 -14.99 -4.14
C ILE A 459 -22.59 -13.89 -3.19
N THR A 460 -23.85 -14.00 -2.78
CA THR A 460 -24.47 -13.05 -1.86
C THR A 460 -23.74 -13.08 -0.50
N GLY A 461 -23.51 -11.92 0.10
CA GLY A 461 -22.86 -11.82 1.40
C GLY A 461 -21.33 -11.95 1.37
N LEU A 462 -20.69 -11.96 0.19
CA LEU A 462 -19.23 -12.00 0.07
C LEU A 462 -18.65 -10.69 -0.47
N TYR A 463 -17.71 -10.12 0.28
CA TYR A 463 -17.08 -8.83 -0.03
C TYR A 463 -15.56 -8.89 0.07
N LEU A 464 -14.86 -8.03 -0.68
CA LEU A 464 -13.39 -7.96 -0.74
C LEU A 464 -12.89 -6.60 -0.25
N ALA A 465 -12.02 -6.60 0.76
CA ALA A 465 -11.45 -5.44 1.42
C ALA A 465 -9.92 -5.52 1.44
N SER A 466 -9.30 -5.73 0.27
CA SER A 466 -7.90 -6.15 0.14
C SER A 466 -7.13 -5.26 -0.83
N GLY A 467 -5.81 -5.16 -0.64
CA GLY A 467 -4.92 -4.50 -1.60
C GLY A 467 -4.88 -5.16 -2.98
N SER A 468 -5.33 -6.42 -3.09
CA SER A 468 -5.52 -7.12 -4.37
C SER A 468 -6.91 -6.89 -5.01
N ALA A 469 -7.78 -6.11 -4.37
CA ALA A 469 -9.10 -5.72 -4.85
C ALA A 469 -9.14 -4.22 -5.15
N HIS A 470 -10.26 -3.72 -5.68
CA HIS A 470 -10.48 -2.28 -5.90
C HIS A 470 -10.45 -1.49 -4.56
N PRO A 471 -9.89 -0.26 -4.52
CA PRO A 471 -9.18 0.44 -5.59
C PRO A 471 -7.74 0.00 -5.78
N GLY A 472 -7.09 -0.68 -4.83
CA GLY A 472 -5.75 -1.27 -5.00
C GLY A 472 -4.90 -1.26 -3.73
N GLY A 473 -3.60 -1.53 -3.90
CA GLY A 473 -2.62 -1.53 -2.80
C GLY A 473 -2.16 -0.14 -2.34
N GLY A 474 -1.54 -0.10 -1.16
CA GLY A 474 -1.11 1.12 -0.46
C GLY A 474 -2.09 1.49 0.67
N LEU A 475 -1.60 2.13 1.74
CA LEU A 475 -2.38 2.40 2.96
C LEU A 475 -3.73 3.11 2.69
N PRO A 476 -3.78 4.21 1.94
CA PRO A 476 -5.06 4.88 1.70
C PRO A 476 -5.97 4.04 0.79
N MET A 477 -5.41 3.38 -0.22
CA MET A 477 -6.21 2.59 -1.18
C MET A 477 -6.83 1.36 -0.52
N VAL A 478 -6.10 0.67 0.36
CA VAL A 478 -6.63 -0.50 1.06
C VAL A 478 -7.66 -0.10 2.12
N ALA A 479 -7.51 1.06 2.77
CA ALA A 479 -8.55 1.61 3.65
C ALA A 479 -9.83 1.94 2.86
N LEU A 480 -9.71 2.56 1.68
CA LEU A 480 -10.83 2.80 0.76
C LEU A 480 -11.47 1.48 0.29
N SER A 481 -10.69 0.44 0.03
CA SER A 481 -11.18 -0.91 -0.28
C SER A 481 -12.08 -1.45 0.84
N GLY A 482 -11.63 -1.31 2.10
CA GLY A 482 -12.42 -1.68 3.27
C GLY A 482 -13.72 -0.88 3.42
N LEU A 483 -13.66 0.44 3.24
CA LEU A 483 -14.84 1.30 3.25
C LEU A 483 -15.84 0.91 2.16
N ALA A 484 -15.37 0.63 0.94
CA ALA A 484 -16.22 0.22 -0.18
C ALA A 484 -16.87 -1.15 0.06
N ALA A 485 -16.14 -2.10 0.65
CA ALA A 485 -16.69 -3.40 1.04
C ALA A 485 -17.76 -3.27 2.12
N ALA A 486 -17.52 -2.44 3.15
CA ALA A 486 -18.50 -2.15 4.19
C ALA A 486 -19.75 -1.44 3.65
N ASP A 487 -19.58 -0.50 2.73
CA ASP A 487 -20.68 0.19 2.05
C ASP A 487 -21.51 -0.80 1.22
N CYS A 488 -20.87 -1.68 0.46
CA CYS A 488 -21.55 -2.73 -0.30
C CYS A 488 -22.35 -3.67 0.59
N LEU A 489 -21.79 -4.10 1.73
CA LEU A 489 -22.43 -5.00 2.67
C LEU A 489 -23.65 -4.34 3.32
N ALA A 490 -23.48 -3.14 3.85
CA ALA A 490 -24.56 -2.42 4.51
C ALA A 490 -25.75 -2.17 3.57
N ASP A 491 -25.48 -1.82 2.31
CA ASP A 491 -26.51 -1.65 1.28
C ASP A 491 -27.31 -2.95 1.06
N ASP A 492 -26.63 -4.10 1.04
CA ASP A 492 -27.28 -5.40 0.82
C ASP A 492 -28.08 -5.91 2.04
N VAL A 493 -27.70 -5.49 3.26
CA VAL A 493 -28.41 -5.88 4.51
C VAL A 493 -29.36 -4.81 5.03
N GLY A 494 -29.58 -3.72 4.28
CA GLY A 494 -30.54 -2.67 4.61
C GLY A 494 -30.15 -1.79 5.81
N VAL A 495 -28.86 -1.69 6.12
CA VAL A 495 -28.36 -0.80 7.18
C VAL A 495 -27.97 0.56 6.57
N PRO A 496 -28.39 1.70 7.15
CA PRO A 496 -28.08 3.01 6.60
C PRO A 496 -26.59 3.21 6.33
N LYS A 497 -26.27 3.95 5.26
CA LYS A 497 -24.89 4.39 5.00
C LYS A 497 -24.39 5.20 6.18
N ALA A 498 -23.12 4.99 6.55
CA ALA A 498 -22.48 5.85 7.55
C ALA A 498 -22.58 7.30 7.05
N ALA A 499 -22.81 8.23 7.98
CA ALA A 499 -22.75 9.64 7.66
C ALA A 499 -21.42 9.93 6.95
N PRO A 500 -21.40 10.75 5.89
CA PRO A 500 -20.15 11.19 5.30
C PRO A 500 -19.34 11.86 6.43
N GLY A 501 -18.15 11.34 6.71
CA GLY A 501 -17.23 11.99 7.64
C GLY A 501 -16.95 13.42 7.18
N PRO A 502 -16.59 14.34 8.09
CA PRO A 502 -16.23 15.69 7.70
C PRO A 502 -15.06 15.62 6.68
N GLY A 503 -15.28 16.14 5.47
CA GLY A 503 -14.25 16.20 4.41
C GLY A 503 -14.55 15.46 3.10
N ARG A 504 -15.81 15.13 2.77
CA ARG A 504 -16.21 14.80 1.40
C ARG A 504 -16.52 16.03 0.57
#